data_AF-A0A9D2JIH2-F1
#
_entry.id   AF-A0A9D2JIH2-F1
#
_cell.length_a   1.000
_cell.length_b   1.000
_cell.length_c   1.000
_cell.angle_alpha   90.00
_cell.angle_beta   90.00
_cell.angle_gamma   90.00
#
_symmetry.space_group_name_H-M   'P 1'
#
loop_
_entity.id
_entity.type
_entity.pdbx_description
1 polymer ?
#
loop_
_entity_poly.entity_id
_entity_poly.type
_entity_poly.pdbx_seq_one_letter_code
_entity_poly.pdbx_strand_id
1 'polypeptide(L)' 'MSNTVILAEKPSQARAYVEAFQKSTKKQGYFEVSDPVLSDNTKITFGFGHLVELATP' A
#
# COMPACT_ATOMS: atom_id res chain seq x y z
N MET A 1 3.41 13.93 13.55
CA MET A 1 2.84 12.61 13.16
C MET A 1 3.46 12.21 11.83
N SER A 2 4.05 11.01 11.75
CA SER A 2 4.55 10.47 10.48
C SER A 2 3.38 9.81 9.72
N ASN A 3 3.34 9.93 8.40
CA ASN A 3 2.38 9.25 7.55
C ASN A 3 3.17 8.34 6.60
N THR A 4 3.07 7.04 6.81
CA THR A 4 3.82 6.04 6.03
C THR A 4 2.91 5.45 4.96
N VAL A 5 3.41 5.35 3.73
CA VAL A 5 2.73 4.68 2.62
C VAL A 5 3.60 3.55 2.10
N ILE A 6 3.05 2.35 2.06
CA ILE A 6 3.64 1.18 1.42
C ILE A 6 3.00 1.06 0.03
N LEU A 7 3.80 1.19 -1.02
CA LEU A 7 3.36 1.04 -2.41
C LEU A 7 3.82 -0.31 -2.94
N ALA A 8 2.86 -1.20 -3.24
CA ALA A 8 3.12 -2.46 -3.91
C ALA A 8 3.07 -2.31 -5.44
N GLU A 9 3.75 -3.18 -6.18
CA GLU A 9 3.72 -3.15 -7.66
C GLU A 9 2.40 -3.69 -8.22
N LYS A 10 1.80 -4.66 -7.51
CA LYS A 10 0.61 -5.39 -7.96
C LYS A 10 -0.47 -5.49 -6.87
N PRO A 11 -1.75 -5.58 -7.25
CA PRO A 11 -2.84 -5.78 -6.30
C PRO A 11 -2.73 -7.04 -5.44
N SER A 12 -2.09 -8.11 -5.95
CA SER A 12 -1.88 -9.36 -5.19
C SER A 12 -0.83 -9.20 -4.09
N GLN A 13 0.24 -8.45 -4.35
CA GLN A 13 1.27 -8.14 -3.36
C GLN A 13 0.70 -7.28 -2.22
N ALA A 14 -0.08 -6.23 -2.54
CA ALA A 14 -0.73 -5.43 -1.51
C ALA A 14 -1.66 -6.26 -0.62
N ARG A 15 -2.41 -7.22 -1.18
CA ARG A 15 -3.24 -8.14 -0.38
C ARG A 15 -2.40 -8.99 0.56
N ALA A 16 -1.30 -9.58 0.07
CA ALA A 16 -0.40 -10.38 0.90
C ALA A 16 0.18 -9.57 2.07
N TYR A 17 0.49 -8.28 1.87
CA TYR A 17 0.94 -7.40 2.95
C TYR A 17 -0.18 -7.11 3.95
N VAL A 18 -1.38 -6.80 3.47
CA VAL A 18 -2.55 -6.53 4.31
C VAL A 18 -2.90 -7.73 5.19
N GLU A 19 -2.80 -8.95 4.66
CA GLU A 19 -3.07 -10.21 5.37
C GLU A 19 -2.00 -10.54 6.43
N ALA A 20 -0.81 -9.96 6.34
CA ALA A 20 0.26 -10.15 7.31
C ALA A 20 0.11 -9.29 8.58
N PHE A 21 -0.75 -8.26 8.56
CA PHE A 21 -0.93 -7.32 9.67
C PHE A 21 -2.19 -7.59 10.48
N GLN A 22 -2.13 -7.27 11.78
CA GLN A 22 -3.21 -7.56 12.73
C GLN A 22 -4.56 -6.90 12.39
N LYS A 23 -4.54 -5.63 11.95
CA LYS A 23 -5.76 -4.87 11.66
C LYS A 23 -5.65 -4.20 10.31
N SER A 24 -6.69 -4.32 9.51
CA SER A 24 -6.81 -3.58 8.26
C SER A 24 -8.23 -3.11 7.98
N THR A 25 -8.35 -1.95 7.35
CA THR A 25 -9.61 -1.42 6.83
C THR A 25 -9.45 -1.11 5.36
N LYS A 26 -10.26 -1.76 4.51
CA LYS A 26 -10.27 -1.48 3.08
C LYS A 26 -10.93 -0.13 2.79
N LYS A 27 -10.31 0.67 1.94
CA LYS A 27 -10.83 1.93 1.41
C LYS A 27 -10.84 1.88 -0.13
N GLN A 28 -11.30 2.95 -0.76
CA GLN A 28 -11.24 3.06 -2.22
C GLN A 28 -9.78 3.28 -2.67
N GLY A 29 -9.17 2.24 -3.25
CA GLY A 29 -7.82 2.30 -3.83
C GLY A 29 -6.66 2.02 -2.86
N TYR A 30 -6.92 1.81 -1.57
CA TYR A 30 -5.89 1.51 -0.57
C TYR A 30 -6.48 0.80 0.66
N PHE A 31 -5.60 0.45 1.60
CA PHE A 31 -5.92 -0.13 2.90
C PHE A 31 -5.26 0.70 3.99
N GLU A 32 -5.98 0.96 5.07
CA GLU A 32 -5.40 1.44 6.32
C GLU A 32 -5.01 0.20 7.12
N VAL A 33 -3.77 0.17 7.63
CA VAL A 33 -3.25 -0.97 8.39
C VAL A 33 -2.70 -0.51 9.73
N SER A 34 -2.81 -1.37 10.74
CA SER A 34 -2.30 -1.12 12.08
C SER A 34 -1.70 -2.40 12.64
N ASP A 35 -0.46 -2.30 13.09
CA ASP A 35 0.33 -3.38 13.67
C ASP A 35 1.44 -2.75 14.55
N PRO A 36 1.87 -3.37 15.66
CA PRO A 36 2.96 -2.84 16.51
C PRO A 36 4.28 -2.58 15.78
N VAL A 37 4.54 -3.24 14.65
CA VAL A 37 5.76 -3.01 13.85
C VAL A 37 5.66 -1.81 12.90
N LEU A 38 4.47 -1.23 12.74
CA LEU A 38 4.22 -0.13 11.81
C LEU A 38 4.14 1.21 12.54
N SER A 39 4.46 2.27 11.80
CA SER A 39 4.15 3.63 12.26
C SER A 39 2.63 3.84 12.28
N ASP A 40 2.17 4.73 13.17
CA ASP A 40 0.79 5.19 13.15
C ASP A 40 0.40 5.72 11.76
N ASN A 41 -0.88 5.54 11.39
CA ASN A 41 -1.46 5.98 10.12
C ASN A 41 -0.88 5.36 8.84
N THR A 42 -0.27 4.17 8.94
CA THR A 42 0.28 3.45 7.77
C THR A 42 -0.81 3.04 6.77
N LYS A 43 -0.54 3.28 5.48
CA LYS A 43 -1.44 2.91 4.36
C LYS A 43 -0.73 1.99 3.39
N ILE A 44 -1.47 1.05 2.80
CA ILE A 44 -1.00 0.17 1.72
C ILE A 44 -1.80 0.45 0.46
N THR A 45 -1.13 0.72 -0.65
CA THR A 45 -1.75 0.85 -1.99
C THR A 45 -0.91 0.09 -3.02
N PHE A 46 -1.32 0.11 -4.29
CA PHE A 46 -0.65 -0.63 -5.35
C PHE A 46 -0.73 0.06 -6.70
N GLY A 47 0.30 -0.17 -7.51
CA GLY A 47 0.29 0.06 -8.94
C GLY A 47 -0.22 -1.15 -9.74
N PHE A 48 -0.09 -1.05 -11.06
CA PHE A 48 -0.29 -2.14 -12.00
C PHE A 48 0.94 -2.25 -12.90
N GLY A 49 2.06 -2.75 -12.35
CA GLY A 49 3.33 -2.78 -13.07
C GLY A 49 3.96 -1.39 -13.20
N HIS A 50 4.49 -1.06 -14.38
CA HIS A 50 5.11 0.25 -14.64
C HIS A 50 4.07 1.38 -14.58
N LEU A 51 4.32 2.39 -13.75
CA LEU A 51 3.41 3.54 -13.59
C LEU A 51 3.57 4.59 -14.68
N VAL A 52 4.75 4.63 -15.30
CA VAL A 52 5.11 5.61 -16.32
C VAL A 52 5.93 4.91 -17.40
N GLU A 53 5.87 5.46 -18.59
CA GLU A 53 6.71 5.09 -19.73
C GLU A 53 7.37 6.34 -20.31
N LEU A 54 8.45 6.14 -21.06
CA LEU A 54 9.13 7.25 -21.73
C LEU A 54 8.27 7.71 -22.92
N ALA A 55 8.07 9.03 -23.02
CA ALA A 55 7.43 9.66 -24.17
C ALA A 55 8.45 10.49 -24.96
N THR A 56 8.33 10.51 -26.28
CA THR A 56 9.10 11.44 -27.12
C THR A 56 8.64 12.89 -26.86
N PRO A 57 9.54 13.88 -26.93
CA PRO A 57 9.20 15.30 -26.71
C PRO A 57 8.13 15.84 -27.66
#